data_AF-A0AAD2A0T7-F1
#
_entry.id   AF-A0AAD2A0T7-F1
#
_cell.length_a   1.000
_cell.length_b   1.000
_cell.length_c   1.000
_cell.angle_alpha   90.00
_cell.angle_beta   90.00
_cell.angle_gamma   90.00
#
_symmetry.space_group_name_H-M   'P 1'
#
loop_
_entity.id
_entity.type
_entity.pdbx_description
1 polymer ?
#
loop_
_entity_poly.entity_id
_entity_poly.type
_entity_poly.pdbx_seq_one_letter_code
_entity_poly.pdbx_strand_id
1 'polypeptide(L)'
;MKHPEFQNSIFKRGFNFSEVTCLPLTTDWFGEVVTRRVVRVTCFYHEGTTNIWARPIEGITLLIDVESMEVSKYMDRLKAPLPSDEGTNFQSQRPNSVFCDGTNSQITIKGHEI
;
A
#
# COMPACT_ATOMS: atom_id res chain seq x y z
N MET A 1 -1.02 11.53 6.67
CA MET A 1 -0.31 12.44 5.74
C MET A 1 -0.88 13.86 5.86
N LYS A 2 -0.05 14.92 5.95
CA LYS A 2 -0.50 16.30 6.20
C LYS A 2 -0.12 17.26 5.05
N HIS A 3 -0.52 16.93 3.83
CA HIS A 3 -0.30 17.80 2.66
C HIS A 3 -1.65 18.38 2.20
N PRO A 4 -1.87 19.71 2.28
CA PRO A 4 -3.19 20.31 2.05
C PRO A 4 -3.81 20.00 0.69
N GLU A 5 -3.01 20.03 -0.38
CA GLU A 5 -3.52 19.75 -1.73
C GLU A 5 -3.97 18.29 -1.89
N PHE A 6 -3.21 17.36 -1.31
CA PHE A 6 -3.59 15.94 -1.25
C PHE A 6 -4.87 15.75 -0.45
N GLN A 7 -4.98 16.35 0.73
CA GLN A 7 -6.19 16.25 1.56
C GLN A 7 -7.42 16.77 0.80
N ASN A 8 -7.30 17.92 0.14
CA ASN A 8 -8.36 18.49 -0.70
C ASN A 8 -8.75 17.53 -1.84
N SER A 9 -7.79 16.89 -2.49
CA SER A 9 -8.05 15.90 -3.55
C SER A 9 -8.75 14.64 -3.06
N ILE A 10 -8.46 14.18 -1.85
CA ILE A 10 -9.20 13.08 -1.20
C ILE A 10 -10.64 13.51 -0.88
N PHE A 11 -10.84 14.68 -0.30
CA PHE A 11 -12.19 15.19 0.01
C PHE A 11 -13.03 15.44 -1.24
N LYS A 12 -12.44 15.99 -2.32
CA LYS A 12 -13.11 16.15 -3.62
C LYS A 12 -13.51 14.83 -4.29
N ARG A 13 -12.89 13.72 -3.89
CA ARG A 13 -13.28 12.36 -4.31
C ARG A 13 -14.40 11.78 -3.43
N GLY A 14 -14.74 12.42 -2.32
CA GLY A 14 -15.77 11.97 -1.39
C GLY A 14 -15.29 10.88 -0.43
N PHE A 15 -13.98 10.69 -0.30
CA PHE A 15 -13.40 9.65 0.55
C PHE A 15 -13.18 10.15 1.98
N ASN A 16 -13.41 9.27 2.95
CA ASN A 16 -13.01 9.50 4.33
C ASN A 16 -11.48 9.39 4.44
N PHE A 17 -10.81 10.46 4.88
CA PHE A 17 -9.35 10.47 4.98
C PHE A 17 -8.80 9.40 5.94
N SER A 18 -9.55 9.02 6.97
CA SER A 18 -9.17 7.95 7.91
C SER A 18 -9.12 6.57 7.25
N GLU A 19 -9.89 6.38 6.17
CA GLU A 19 -9.95 5.14 5.38
C GLU A 19 -8.93 5.14 4.22
N VAL A 20 -7.99 6.09 4.20
CA VAL A 20 -6.91 6.16 3.22
C VAL A 20 -5.60 5.67 3.81
N THR A 21 -5.02 4.65 3.19
CA THR A 21 -3.68 4.14 3.52
C THR A 21 -2.74 4.39 2.36
N CYS A 22 -1.54 4.90 2.62
CA CYS A 22 -0.54 5.19 1.58
C CYS A 22 0.75 4.41 1.83
N LEU A 23 1.35 3.90 0.76
CA LEU A 23 2.59 3.12 0.78
C LEU A 23 3.69 3.84 -0.01
N PRO A 24 4.91 3.94 0.53
CA PRO A 24 6.07 4.44 -0.19
C PRO A 24 6.59 3.34 -1.13
N LEU A 25 6.58 3.62 -2.43
CA LEU A 25 7.14 2.78 -3.49
C LEU A 25 8.46 3.39 -3.98
N THR A 26 9.41 2.54 -4.36
CA THR A 26 10.69 2.96 -4.93
C THR A 26 10.48 3.69 -6.26
N THR A 27 11.23 4.77 -6.48
CA THR A 27 11.10 5.60 -7.70
C THR A 27 12.07 5.20 -8.82
N ASP A 28 12.97 4.23 -8.58
CA ASP A 28 14.02 3.79 -9.51
C ASP A 28 14.77 4.94 -10.21
N TRP A 29 15.52 4.66 -11.29
CA TRP A 29 16.25 5.63 -12.08
C TRP A 29 15.79 5.65 -13.55
N PHE A 30 15.52 6.83 -14.08
CA PHE A 30 14.98 7.05 -15.42
C PHE A 30 15.84 7.98 -16.29
N GLY A 31 17.14 8.11 -16.02
CA GLY A 31 18.06 8.96 -16.80
C GLY A 31 18.42 10.29 -16.15
N GLU A 32 17.92 10.56 -14.94
CA GLU A 32 18.18 11.80 -14.23
C GLU A 32 19.63 11.92 -13.73
N VAL A 33 20.11 13.17 -13.70
CA VAL A 33 21.45 13.54 -13.22
C VAL A 33 21.48 13.69 -11.69
N VAL A 34 20.33 14.01 -11.09
CA VAL A 34 20.22 14.35 -9.67
C VAL A 34 19.89 13.10 -8.86
N THR A 35 20.79 12.72 -7.95
CA THR A 35 20.56 11.65 -6.99
C THR A 35 19.91 12.22 -5.73
N ARG A 36 18.58 12.09 -5.61
CA ARG A 36 17.84 12.37 -4.36
C ARG A 36 17.14 11.10 -3.89
N ARG A 37 17.00 10.95 -2.56
CA ARG A 37 16.25 9.83 -1.97
C ARG A 37 14.76 10.11 -2.05
N VAL A 38 14.16 9.86 -3.22
CA VAL A 38 12.74 10.12 -3.47
C VAL A 38 11.96 8.82 -3.54
N VAL A 39 10.82 8.78 -2.86
CA VAL A 39 9.83 7.69 -2.97
C VAL A 39 8.55 8.19 -3.61
N ARG A 40 7.94 7.34 -4.43
CA ARG A 40 6.60 7.55 -4.96
C ARG A 40 5.59 7.00 -3.99
N VAL A 41 4.71 7.83 -3.47
CA VAL A 41 3.66 7.40 -2.56
C VAL A 41 2.39 7.09 -3.35
N THR A 42 1.88 5.88 -3.16
CA THR A 42 0.60 5.42 -3.74
C THR A 42 -0.39 5.17 -2.61
N CYS A 43 -1.63 5.63 -2.79
CA CYS A 43 -2.66 5.56 -1.76
C CYS A 43 -3.81 4.65 -2.20
N PHE A 44 -4.45 4.02 -1.21
CA PHE A 44 -5.50 3.04 -1.34
C PHE A 44 -6.62 3.37 -0.36
N TYR A 45 -7.85 3.01 -0.71
CA TYR A 45 -9.02 3.19 0.14
C TYR A 45 -9.45 1.84 0.71
N HIS A 46 -9.77 1.75 2.00
CA HIS A 46 -9.99 0.45 2.65
C HIS A 46 -11.33 0.31 3.38
N GLU A 47 -12.24 1.26 3.21
CA GLU A 47 -13.62 1.08 3.67
C GLU A 47 -14.22 -0.16 2.98
N GLY A 48 -14.90 -1.02 3.74
CA GLY A 48 -15.58 -2.22 3.22
C GLY A 48 -14.69 -3.44 2.94
N THR A 49 -13.35 -3.31 2.94
CA THR A 49 -12.46 -4.46 2.70
C THR A 49 -11.08 -4.31 3.34
N THR A 50 -10.51 -5.43 3.79
CA THR A 50 -9.11 -5.47 4.26
C THR A 50 -8.09 -5.51 3.12
N ASN A 51 -8.55 -5.74 1.88
CA ASN A 51 -7.69 -5.84 0.70
C ASN A 51 -7.47 -4.48 0.04
N ILE A 52 -6.57 -3.68 0.63
CA ILE A 52 -6.25 -2.33 0.12
C ILE A 52 -5.79 -2.34 -1.34
N TRP A 53 -5.12 -3.41 -1.79
CA TRP A 53 -4.59 -3.55 -3.14
C TRP A 53 -5.68 -3.55 -4.21
N ALA A 54 -6.89 -4.00 -3.86
CA ALA A 54 -8.03 -4.01 -4.77
C ALA A 54 -8.66 -2.61 -4.97
N ARG A 55 -8.28 -1.61 -4.16
CA ARG A 55 -8.93 -0.30 -4.13
C ARG A 55 -7.93 0.87 -4.24
N PRO A 56 -7.14 0.96 -5.33
CA PRO A 56 -6.20 2.05 -5.54
C PRO A 56 -6.91 3.39 -5.75
N ILE A 57 -6.34 4.46 -5.18
CA ILE A 57 -6.73 5.84 -5.48
C ILE A 57 -5.85 6.31 -6.63
N GLU A 58 -6.36 6.16 -7.84
CA GLU A 58 -5.60 6.47 -9.06
C GLU A 58 -5.59 7.96 -9.42
N GLY A 59 -4.64 8.31 -10.30
CA GLY A 59 -4.53 9.64 -10.88
C GLY A 59 -3.82 10.68 -10.02
N ILE A 60 -3.42 10.33 -8.80
CA ILE A 60 -2.56 11.17 -7.95
C ILE A 60 -1.10 10.68 -8.07
N THR A 61 -0.19 11.62 -8.31
CA THR A 61 1.26 11.41 -8.23
C THR A 61 1.78 12.22 -7.05
N LEU A 62 2.43 11.53 -6.13
CA LEU A 62 2.97 12.12 -4.92
C LEU A 62 4.40 11.60 -4.74
N LEU A 63 5.36 12.50 -4.76
CA LEU A 63 6.76 12.21 -4.50
C LEU A 63 7.16 12.84 -3.17
N ILE A 64 7.84 12.06 -2.34
CA ILE A 64 8.37 12.51 -1.05
C ILE A 64 9.89 12.40 -1.10
N ASP A 65 10.56 13.49 -0.74
CA ASP A 65 11.98 13.45 -0.42
C ASP A 65 12.15 12.88 0.99
N VAL A 66 12.85 11.77 1.12
CA VAL A 66 13.02 11.03 2.37
C VAL A 66 14.03 11.71 3.29
N GLU A 67 14.91 12.57 2.77
CA GLU A 67 15.88 13.29 3.61
C GLU A 67 15.19 14.45 4.33
N SER A 68 14.39 15.24 3.62
CA SER A 68 13.63 16.33 4.25
C SER A 68 12.30 15.88 4.86
N MET A 69 11.82 14.68 4.51
CA MET A 69 10.48 14.17 4.87
C MET A 69 9.34 15.06 4.34
N GLU A 70 9.58 15.74 3.21
CA GLU A 70 8.64 16.67 2.59
C GLU A 70 8.16 16.19 1.22
N VAL A 71 6.97 16.66 0.84
CA VAL A 71 6.43 16.42 -0.50
C VAL A 71 7.23 17.25 -1.51
N SER A 72 8.02 16.57 -2.33
CA SER A 72 8.84 17.20 -3.38
C SER A 72 8.05 17.46 -4.66
N LYS A 73 7.03 16.64 -4.94
CA LYS A 73 6.12 16.82 -6.07
C LYS A 73 4.74 16.31 -5.74
N TYR A 74 3.74 17.10 -6.09
CA TYR A 74 2.34 16.72 -6.05
C TYR A 74 1.69 17.00 -7.41
N MET A 75 0.88 16.07 -7.89
CA MET A 75 0.11 16.23 -9.11
C MET A 75 -1.14 15.36 -9.06
N ASP A 76 -2.30 15.96 -9.22
CA ASP A 76 -3.59 15.25 -9.36
C ASP A 76 -4.08 15.41 -10.79
N ARG A 77 -3.83 14.41 -11.63
CA ARG A 77 -4.06 14.46 -13.09
C ARG A 77 -5.39 13.87 -13.52
N LEU A 78 -5.98 12.99 -12.70
CA LEU A 78 -7.15 12.21 -13.09
C LEU A 78 -7.98 11.83 -11.87
N LYS A 79 -9.30 12.03 -11.96
CA LYS A 79 -10.26 11.48 -11.00
C LYS A 79 -10.85 10.18 -11.56
N ALA A 80 -10.14 9.08 -11.36
CA ALA A 80 -10.63 7.75 -11.73
C ALA A 80 -11.71 7.28 -10.73
N PRO A 81 -12.65 6.42 -11.16
CA PRO A 81 -13.57 5.75 -10.24
C PRO A 81 -12.80 4.80 -9.31
N LEU A 82 -13.25 4.71 -8.06
CA LEU A 82 -12.70 3.74 -7.11
C LEU A 82 -13.29 2.35 -7.40
N PRO A 83 -12.48 1.29 -7.50
CA PRO A 83 -13.01 -0.06 -7.65
C PRO A 83 -13.91 -0.47 -6.47
N SER A 84 -14.87 -1.37 -6.77
CA SER A 84 -15.76 -1.97 -5.76
C SER A 84 -14.97 -2.79 -4.74
N ASP A 85 -15.44 -2.78 -3.50
CA ASP A 85 -14.94 -3.62 -2.41
C ASP A 85 -15.54 -5.04 -2.42
N GLU A 86 -16.63 -5.25 -3.15
CA GLU A 86 -17.34 -6.53 -3.19
C GLU A 86 -16.44 -7.68 -3.70
N GLY A 87 -16.41 -8.79 -2.95
CA GLY A 87 -15.62 -9.98 -3.31
C GLY A 87 -14.11 -9.82 -3.17
N THR A 88 -13.61 -8.70 -2.64
CA THR A 88 -12.15 -8.44 -2.56
C THR A 88 -11.51 -8.96 -1.27
N ASN A 89 -12.30 -9.23 -0.23
CA ASN A 89 -11.78 -9.65 1.08
C ASN A 89 -11.29 -11.10 1.02
N PHE A 90 -10.05 -11.33 1.46
CA PHE A 90 -9.39 -12.65 1.42
C PHE A 90 -9.29 -13.32 2.79
N GLN A 91 -9.70 -12.65 3.87
CA GLN A 91 -9.69 -13.25 5.20
C GLN A 91 -10.82 -14.28 5.31
N SER A 92 -10.47 -15.57 5.23
CA SER A 92 -11.39 -16.66 5.57
C SER A 92 -11.54 -16.78 7.09
N GLN A 93 -12.69 -17.22 7.56
CA GLN A 93 -12.79 -17.78 8.91
C GLN A 93 -11.78 -18.93 9.01
N ARG A 94 -10.89 -18.90 10.01
CA ARG A 94 -9.91 -19.97 10.19
C ARG A 94 -10.67 -21.29 10.37
N PRO A 95 -10.47 -22.31 9.51
CA PRO A 95 -10.95 -23.64 9.81
C PRO A 95 -10.28 -24.13 11.10
N ASN A 96 -10.95 -25.03 11.82
CA ASN A 96 -10.38 -25.65 13.02
C ASN A 96 -8.99 -26.23 12.70
N SER A 97 -8.03 -26.02 13.60
CA SER A 97 -6.67 -26.51 13.42
C SER A 97 -6.69 -28.03 13.27
N VAL A 98 -6.22 -28.53 12.13
CA VAL A 98 -5.91 -29.96 11.96
C VAL A 98 -4.52 -30.18 12.54
N PHE A 99 -4.43 -30.87 13.67
CA PHE A 99 -3.15 -31.30 14.23
C PHE A 99 -2.78 -32.65 13.61
N CYS A 100 -1.63 -32.69 12.95
CA CYS A 100 -0.97 -33.94 12.56
C CYS A 100 0.08 -34.27 13.62
N ASP A 101 0.01 -35.46 14.21
CA ASP A 101 0.98 -35.92 15.20
C ASP A 101 2.27 -36.38 14.48
N GLY A 102 3.17 -35.42 14.26
CA GLY A 102 4.37 -35.57 13.43
C GLY A 102 5.53 -36.21 14.18
N THR A 103 5.41 -37.49 14.55
CA THR A 103 6.54 -38.25 15.16
C THR A 103 7.50 -38.86 14.13
N ASN A 104 7.20 -38.80 12.83
CA ASN A 104 7.96 -39.44 11.75
C ASN A 104 8.67 -38.45 10.79
N SER A 105 9.16 -37.31 11.29
CA SER A 105 9.96 -36.42 10.46
C SER A 105 11.36 -37.02 10.21
N GLN A 106 11.71 -37.28 8.95
CA GLN A 106 13.03 -37.79 8.55
C GLN A 106 14.10 -36.69 8.46
N ILE A 107 13.71 -35.43 8.68
CA ILE A 107 14.57 -34.26 8.55
C ILE A 107 15.01 -33.82 9.95
N THR A 108 16.31 -33.61 10.17
CA THR A 108 16.83 -33.18 11.47
C THR A 108 17.36 -31.76 11.35
N ILE A 109 16.56 -30.77 11.78
CA ILE A 109 17.00 -29.38 11.78
C ILE A 109 17.85 -29.11 13.03
N LYS A 110 19.11 -28.72 12.83
CA LYS A 110 20.01 -28.24 13.89
C LYS A 110 20.31 -26.76 13.68
N GLY A 111 19.59 -25.91 14.40
CA GLY A 111 19.70 -24.46 14.22
C GLY A 111 19.18 -24.05 12.84
N HIS A 112 20.08 -23.70 11.93
CA HIS A 112 19.77 -23.33 10.54
C HIS A 112 20.22 -24.40 9.52
N GLU A 113 20.78 -25.52 9.98
CA GLU A 113 21.17 -26.64 9.13
C GLU A 113 20.07 -27.70 9.10
N ILE A 114 19.87 -28.33 7.95
CA ILE A 114 18.81 -29.31 7.65
C ILE A 114 19.46 -30.64 7.26
#